data_AF-A0A1H0M6V7-F1
#
_entry.id   AF-A0A1H0M6V7-F1
#
_cell.length_a   1.000
_cell.length_b   1.000
_cell.length_c   1.000
_cell.angle_alpha   90.00
_cell.angle_beta   90.00
_cell.angle_gamma   90.00
#
_symmetry.space_group_name_H-M   'P 1'
#
loop_
_entity.id
_entity.type
_entity.pdbx_description
1 polymer ?
#
loop_
_entity_poly.entity_id
_entity_poly.type
_entity_poly.pdbx_seq_one_letter_code
_entity_poly.pdbx_strand_id
1 'polypeptide(L)'
;MSYTRFSLMIAASTVTMFVLMYLNTYAWEHVFFSETRLYMALVMGATMAVIMLAFMLGMYTNRALNIAIFAGAVIAFGAFLWLVRAQATVSGTSYMRAMIPHHSIAVMTSERAGIEDARVRKLADEIIAAQRREIAEMRYLIADIDAGNLVRDIAGTPPPEAGSVADAIARVRVPTLDLEPLGRDAAGRVLPQDGGCRFNTSPETEPVLWTSGDGAQGAVMVNNTVIALSGDGGTFAAEGISVRVSELGDEGDWRSDAALVATIGPDFEVGYRGFWRCG
;
A
#
# COMPACT_ATOMS: atom_id res chain seq x y z
N MET A 1 36.24 9.03 -26.81
CA MET A 1 34.77 9.27 -26.91
C MET A 1 34.48 10.71 -26.46
N SER A 2 33.36 11.32 -26.86
CA SER A 2 32.98 12.64 -26.29
C SER A 2 32.40 12.49 -24.89
N TYR A 3 32.73 13.41 -23.99
CA TYR A 3 32.12 13.52 -22.65
C TYR A 3 30.60 13.75 -22.73
N THR A 4 30.09 14.39 -23.78
CA THR A 4 28.65 14.54 -24.00
C THR A 4 27.97 13.19 -24.16
N ARG A 5 28.58 12.26 -24.92
CA ARG A 5 28.03 10.91 -25.10
C ARG A 5 28.08 10.13 -23.79
N PHE A 6 29.15 10.26 -23.02
CA PHE A 6 29.25 9.67 -21.69
C PHE A 6 28.08 10.12 -20.79
N SER A 7 27.88 11.43 -20.65
CA SER A 7 26.81 11.98 -19.81
C SER A 7 25.43 11.56 -20.29
N LEU A 8 25.19 11.53 -21.61
CA LEU A 8 23.94 11.05 -22.19
C LEU A 8 23.70 9.56 -21.89
N MET A 9 24.73 8.73 -21.95
CA MET A 9 24.62 7.31 -21.60
C MET A 9 24.24 7.11 -20.13
N ILE A 10 24.88 7.86 -19.21
CA ILE A 10 24.56 7.80 -17.78
C ILE A 10 23.12 8.27 -17.54
N ALA A 11 22.72 9.41 -18.11
CA ALA A 11 21.37 9.96 -17.95
C ALA A 11 20.30 9.00 -18.51
N ALA A 12 20.46 8.53 -19.75
CA ALA A 12 19.53 7.61 -20.38
C ALA A 12 19.39 6.30 -19.59
N SER A 13 20.51 5.73 -19.13
CA SER A 13 20.50 4.50 -18.32
C SER A 13 19.83 4.73 -16.96
N THR A 14 20.07 5.88 -16.32
CA THR A 14 19.44 6.22 -15.03
C THR A 14 17.93 6.36 -15.16
N VAL A 15 17.46 7.08 -16.18
CA VAL A 15 16.02 7.21 -16.48
C VAL A 15 15.40 5.84 -16.81
N THR A 16 16.09 5.05 -17.62
CA THR A 16 15.63 3.70 -17.96
C THR A 16 15.49 2.83 -16.71
N MET A 17 16.52 2.78 -15.86
CA MET A 17 16.48 1.99 -14.62
C MET A 17 15.39 2.47 -13.66
N PHE A 18 15.18 3.78 -13.55
CA PHE A 18 14.08 4.33 -12.75
C PHE A 18 12.71 3.80 -13.22
N VAL A 19 12.47 3.76 -14.54
CA VAL A 19 11.24 3.21 -15.10
C VAL A 19 11.15 1.69 -14.88
N LEU A 20 12.23 0.96 -15.15
CA LEU A 20 12.26 -0.51 -15.02
C LEU A 20 12.00 -0.98 -13.59
N MET A 21 12.37 -0.18 -12.58
CA MET A 21 12.05 -0.47 -11.18
C MET A 21 10.55 -0.56 -10.88
N TYR A 22 9.67 0.00 -11.72
CA TYR A 22 8.21 -0.14 -11.57
C TYR A 22 7.65 -1.45 -12.14
N LEU A 23 8.42 -2.19 -12.93
CA LEU A 23 7.95 -3.44 -13.55
C LEU A 23 7.75 -4.59 -12.55
N ASN A 24 8.28 -4.45 -11.33
CA ASN A 24 8.07 -5.44 -10.27
C ASN A 24 6.87 -5.13 -9.36
N THR A 25 6.09 -4.07 -9.64
CA THR A 25 4.85 -3.81 -8.91
C THR A 25 3.81 -4.86 -9.30
N TYR A 26 3.15 -5.48 -8.32
CA TYR A 26 2.24 -6.63 -8.55
C TYR A 26 1.02 -6.28 -9.40
N ALA A 27 0.29 -5.24 -8.98
CA ALA A 27 -0.92 -4.77 -9.63
C ALA A 27 -0.67 -3.39 -10.25
N TRP A 28 -1.36 -3.09 -11.36
CA TRP A 28 -1.16 -1.84 -12.09
C TRP A 28 -1.54 -0.64 -11.22
N GLU A 29 -2.61 -0.77 -10.44
CA GLU A 29 -3.18 0.26 -9.57
C GLU A 29 -2.27 0.67 -8.42
N HIS A 30 -1.24 -0.14 -8.15
CA HIS A 30 -0.25 0.12 -7.12
C HIS A 30 0.94 0.96 -7.65
N VAL A 31 0.93 1.37 -8.93
CA VAL A 31 1.97 2.23 -9.49
C VAL A 31 1.74 3.69 -9.07
N PHE A 32 2.61 4.15 -8.17
CA PHE A 32 2.66 5.53 -7.66
C PHE A 32 4.09 6.07 -7.73
N PHE A 33 4.24 7.37 -8.01
CA PHE A 33 5.55 8.01 -7.98
C PHE A 33 6.17 7.92 -6.57
N SER A 34 7.46 7.62 -6.50
CA SER A 34 8.23 7.52 -5.27
C SER A 34 9.53 8.32 -5.36
N GLU A 35 9.68 9.30 -4.47
CA GLU A 35 10.92 10.06 -4.30
C GLU A 35 12.10 9.15 -3.92
N THR A 36 11.89 8.21 -3.01
CA THR A 36 12.93 7.24 -2.60
C THR A 36 13.44 6.42 -3.79
N ARG A 37 12.54 5.99 -4.71
CA ARG A 37 12.94 5.31 -5.95
C ARG A 37 13.76 6.22 -6.86
N LEU A 38 13.38 7.48 -7.00
CA LEU A 38 14.12 8.46 -7.79
C LEU A 38 15.53 8.67 -7.21
N TYR A 39 15.65 8.87 -5.90
CA TYR A 39 16.95 9.04 -5.24
C TYR A 39 17.81 7.78 -5.38
N MET A 40 17.24 6.59 -5.24
CA MET A 40 17.97 5.34 -5.45
C MET A 40 18.47 5.20 -6.91
N ALA A 41 17.66 5.60 -7.89
CA ALA A 41 18.10 5.64 -9.29
C ALA A 41 19.29 6.57 -9.50
N LEU A 42 19.29 7.75 -8.85
CA LEU A 42 20.40 8.71 -8.90
C LEU A 42 21.66 8.18 -8.20
N VAL A 43 21.53 7.46 -7.09
CA VAL A 43 22.65 6.74 -6.44
C VAL A 43 23.27 5.71 -7.40
N MET A 44 22.44 4.92 -8.07
CA MET A 44 22.91 3.94 -9.07
C MET A 44 23.58 4.62 -10.26
N GLY A 45 22.99 5.71 -10.79
CA GLY A 45 23.56 6.49 -11.89
C GLY A 45 24.92 7.11 -11.55
N ALA A 46 25.06 7.68 -10.35
CA ALA A 46 26.32 8.22 -9.85
C ALA A 46 27.40 7.12 -9.71
N THR A 47 27.02 5.97 -9.17
CA THR A 47 27.91 4.80 -9.05
C THR A 47 28.38 4.31 -10.41
N MET A 48 27.46 4.19 -11.36
CA MET A 48 27.74 3.78 -12.73
C MET A 48 28.69 4.77 -13.44
N ALA A 49 28.54 6.08 -13.22
CA ALA A 49 29.45 7.08 -13.77
C ALA A 49 30.90 6.86 -13.29
N VAL A 50 31.09 6.58 -12.00
CA VAL A 50 32.43 6.26 -11.44
C VAL A 50 32.99 4.99 -12.09
N ILE A 51 32.22 3.90 -12.09
CA ILE A 51 32.67 2.61 -12.63
C ILE A 51 33.03 2.74 -14.11
N MET A 52 32.12 3.28 -14.93
CA MET A 52 32.32 3.40 -16.37
C MET A 52 33.53 4.28 -16.72
N LEU A 53 33.68 5.43 -16.05
CA LEU A 53 34.83 6.30 -16.31
C LEU A 53 36.14 5.63 -15.91
N ALA A 54 36.18 4.89 -14.80
CA ALA A 54 37.37 4.18 -14.34
C ALA A 54 37.86 3.12 -15.35
N PHE A 55 36.94 2.33 -15.92
CA PHE A 55 37.28 1.33 -16.94
C PHE A 55 37.64 1.93 -18.30
N MET A 56 37.17 3.14 -18.60
CA MET A 56 37.37 3.80 -19.90
C MET A 56 38.32 4.99 -19.85
N LEU A 57 39.18 5.11 -18.82
CA LEU A 57 40.09 6.25 -18.65
C LEU A 57 40.92 6.57 -19.90
N GLY A 58 41.38 5.53 -20.63
CA GLY A 58 42.16 5.71 -21.86
C GLY A 58 41.41 6.41 -23.01
N MET A 59 40.08 6.47 -22.97
CA MET A 59 39.24 7.12 -23.98
C MET A 59 38.94 8.60 -23.69
N TYR A 60 39.30 9.09 -22.50
CA TYR A 60 38.98 10.43 -21.98
C TYR A 60 40.26 11.14 -21.52
N THR A 61 40.81 11.98 -22.39
CA THR A 61 42.17 12.54 -22.23
C THR A 61 42.26 13.74 -21.28
N ASN A 62 41.14 14.44 -21.02
CA ASN A 62 41.14 15.61 -20.14
C ASN A 62 41.10 15.19 -18.67
N ARG A 63 42.27 15.20 -18.01
CA ARG A 63 42.42 14.82 -16.61
C ARG A 63 41.58 15.69 -15.67
N ALA A 64 41.50 17.00 -15.91
CA ALA A 64 40.73 17.90 -15.05
C ALA A 64 39.23 17.57 -15.11
N LEU A 65 38.70 17.30 -16.31
CA LEU A 65 37.30 16.92 -16.48
C LEU A 65 37.01 15.52 -15.90
N ASN A 66 37.94 14.57 -16.01
CA ASN A 66 37.79 13.26 -15.38
C ASN A 66 37.70 13.38 -13.85
N ILE A 67 38.59 14.17 -13.24
CA ILE A 67 38.57 14.44 -11.80
C ILE A 67 37.26 15.11 -11.40
N ALA A 68 36.80 16.09 -12.17
CA ALA A 68 35.53 16.77 -11.91
C ALA A 68 34.33 15.80 -11.95
N ILE A 69 34.30 14.87 -12.92
CA ILE A 69 33.24 13.84 -13.01
C ILE A 69 33.30 12.89 -11.82
N PHE A 70 34.47 12.40 -11.43
CA PHE A 70 34.59 11.54 -10.24
C PHE A 70 34.15 12.25 -8.97
N ALA A 71 34.65 13.46 -8.73
CA ALA A 71 34.29 14.24 -7.55
C ALA A 71 32.78 14.55 -7.53
N GLY A 72 32.23 14.99 -8.67
CA GLY A 72 30.80 15.25 -8.80
C GLY A 72 29.94 14.01 -8.56
N ALA A 73 30.34 12.85 -9.08
CA ALA A 73 29.63 11.59 -8.86
C ALA A 73 29.69 11.12 -7.40
N VAL A 74 30.85 11.24 -6.73
CA VAL A 74 30.99 10.91 -5.30
C VAL A 74 30.14 11.83 -4.42
N ILE A 75 30.12 13.14 -4.72
CA ILE A 75 29.27 14.11 -4.01
C ILE A 75 27.79 13.79 -4.24
N ALA A 76 27.38 13.56 -5.49
CA ALA A 76 26.00 13.21 -5.83
C ALA A 76 25.58 11.91 -5.13
N PHE A 77 26.44 10.88 -5.15
CA PHE A 77 26.21 9.63 -4.42
C PHE A 77 25.97 9.88 -2.93
N GLY A 78 26.85 10.63 -2.27
CA GLY A 78 26.70 10.96 -0.85
C GLY A 78 25.41 11.72 -0.54
N ALA A 79 25.07 12.71 -1.37
CA ALA A 79 23.86 13.52 -1.20
C ALA A 79 22.57 12.69 -1.38
N PHE A 80 22.47 11.90 -2.45
CA PHE A 80 21.27 11.08 -2.68
C PHE A 80 21.19 9.89 -1.73
N LEU A 81 22.32 9.29 -1.35
CA LEU A 81 22.33 8.26 -0.31
C LEU A 81 21.85 8.82 1.03
N TRP A 82 22.28 10.04 1.38
CA TRP A 82 21.76 10.72 2.56
C TRP A 82 20.25 10.96 2.46
N LEU A 83 19.73 11.43 1.32
CA LEU A 83 18.28 11.60 1.12
C LEU A 83 17.50 10.28 1.28
N VAL A 84 17.99 9.19 0.68
CA VAL A 84 17.40 7.85 0.84
C VAL A 84 17.38 7.43 2.31
N ARG A 85 18.44 7.68 3.06
CA ARG A 85 18.53 7.24 4.46
C ARG A 85 17.83 8.15 5.46
N ALA A 86 17.81 9.45 5.20
CA ALA A 86 17.22 10.44 6.08
C ALA A 86 15.70 10.54 5.91
N GLN A 87 15.18 10.17 4.72
CA GLN A 87 13.75 10.30 4.37
C GLN A 87 13.21 11.73 4.58
N ALA A 88 14.09 12.75 4.54
CA ALA A 88 13.77 14.11 4.95
C ALA A 88 12.71 14.82 4.09
N THR A 89 12.50 14.37 2.86
CA THR A 89 11.50 14.91 1.93
C THR A 89 10.25 14.05 1.82
N VAL A 90 10.28 12.81 2.35
CA VAL A 90 9.20 11.83 2.22
C VAL A 90 8.29 11.92 3.44
N SER A 91 7.17 12.62 3.31
CA SER A 91 6.21 12.83 4.41
C SER A 91 4.75 12.72 3.96
N GLY A 92 3.85 12.50 4.92
CA GLY A 92 2.39 12.49 4.69
C GLY A 92 1.97 11.59 3.52
N THR A 93 1.29 12.16 2.54
CA THR A 93 0.84 11.40 1.35
C THR A 93 1.99 10.93 0.45
N SER A 94 3.16 11.59 0.43
CA SER A 94 4.35 11.10 -0.30
C SER A 94 4.87 9.79 0.28
N TYR A 95 4.84 9.64 1.61
CA TYR A 95 5.16 8.37 2.28
C TYR A 95 4.24 7.24 1.82
N MET A 96 2.92 7.46 1.89
CA MET A 96 1.95 6.44 1.49
C MET A 96 2.04 6.08 -0.01
N ARG A 97 2.21 7.08 -0.89
CA ARG A 97 2.44 6.85 -2.33
C ARG A 97 3.70 6.02 -2.59
N ALA A 98 4.77 6.20 -1.82
CA ALA A 98 5.98 5.38 -1.94
C ALA A 98 5.79 3.96 -1.36
N MET A 99 4.92 3.81 -0.37
CA MET A 99 4.74 2.57 0.38
C MET A 99 3.77 1.59 -0.29
N ILE A 100 2.78 2.08 -1.05
CA ILE A 100 1.88 1.24 -1.87
C ILE A 100 2.66 0.30 -2.82
N PRO A 101 3.57 0.77 -3.70
CA PRO A 101 4.33 -0.12 -4.57
C PRO A 101 5.34 -0.99 -3.79
N HIS A 102 5.80 -0.57 -2.61
CA HIS A 102 6.63 -1.42 -1.74
C HIS A 102 5.83 -2.61 -1.20
N HIS A 103 4.63 -2.36 -0.69
CA HIS A 103 3.72 -3.40 -0.18
C HIS A 103 3.28 -4.33 -1.31
N SER A 104 3.02 -3.77 -2.50
CA SER A 104 2.68 -4.53 -3.70
C SER A 104 3.74 -5.58 -4.06
N ILE A 105 5.04 -5.25 -3.96
CA ILE A 105 6.12 -6.23 -4.18
C ILE A 105 6.06 -7.36 -3.14
N ALA A 106 5.83 -7.03 -1.86
CA ALA A 106 5.75 -8.02 -0.79
C ALA A 106 4.61 -9.02 -1.01
N VAL A 107 3.45 -8.54 -1.46
CA VAL A 107 2.31 -9.38 -1.87
C VAL A 107 2.72 -10.33 -2.99
N MET A 108 3.27 -9.81 -4.09
CA MET A 108 3.73 -10.64 -5.22
C MET A 108 4.69 -11.74 -4.77
N THR A 109 5.70 -11.39 -3.98
CA THR A 109 6.72 -12.35 -3.54
C THR A 109 6.14 -13.41 -2.61
N SER A 110 5.20 -13.03 -1.74
CA SER A 110 4.57 -13.95 -0.78
C SER A 110 3.58 -14.90 -1.45
N GLU A 111 2.91 -14.46 -2.51
CA GLU A 111 2.00 -15.28 -3.31
C GLU A 111 2.73 -16.26 -4.22
N ARG A 112 3.83 -15.84 -4.83
CA ARG A 112 4.52 -16.62 -5.87
C ARG A 112 5.67 -17.48 -5.35
N ALA A 113 6.13 -17.26 -4.12
CA ALA A 113 7.17 -18.09 -3.54
C ALA A 113 6.69 -19.54 -3.34
N GLY A 114 7.49 -20.51 -3.78
CA GLY A 114 7.25 -21.94 -3.54
C GLY A 114 7.54 -22.31 -2.09
N ILE A 115 6.65 -21.92 -1.18
CA ILE A 115 6.78 -22.12 0.26
C ILE A 115 6.18 -23.47 0.66
N GLU A 116 7.02 -24.36 1.19
CA GLU A 116 6.61 -25.70 1.65
C GLU A 116 6.33 -25.77 3.15
N ASP A 117 7.10 -25.06 3.99
CA ASP A 117 6.90 -25.06 5.44
C ASP A 117 5.59 -24.33 5.81
N ALA A 118 4.66 -25.05 6.44
CA ALA A 118 3.34 -24.52 6.80
C ALA A 118 3.38 -23.28 7.70
N ARG A 119 4.42 -23.11 8.53
CA ARG A 119 4.59 -21.93 9.38
C ARG A 119 4.99 -20.72 8.54
N VAL A 120 5.84 -20.93 7.54
CA VAL A 120 6.24 -19.88 6.60
C VAL A 120 5.07 -19.53 5.67
N ARG A 121 4.27 -20.52 5.26
CA ARG A 121 3.05 -20.28 4.48
C ARG A 121 2.06 -19.41 5.26
N LYS A 122 1.80 -19.77 6.52
CA LYS A 122 0.98 -18.97 7.43
C LYS A 122 1.50 -17.53 7.55
N LEU A 123 2.79 -17.34 7.77
CA LEU A 123 3.40 -16.00 7.84
C LEU A 123 3.20 -15.22 6.52
N ALA A 124 3.40 -15.87 5.39
CA ALA A 124 3.27 -15.23 4.09
C ALA A 124 1.80 -14.89 3.77
N ASP A 125 0.82 -15.68 4.24
CA ASP A 125 -0.61 -15.37 4.14
C ASP A 125 -1.00 -14.18 5.02
N GLU A 126 -0.44 -14.09 6.23
CA GLU A 126 -0.58 -12.93 7.12
C GLU A 126 0.00 -11.66 6.48
N ILE A 127 1.19 -11.76 5.85
CA ILE A 127 1.80 -10.66 5.09
C ILE A 127 0.89 -10.23 3.94
N ILE A 128 0.37 -11.17 3.13
CA ILE A 128 -0.49 -10.85 1.99
C ILE A 128 -1.74 -10.10 2.47
N ALA A 129 -2.43 -10.63 3.48
CA ALA A 129 -3.66 -10.05 4.00
C ALA A 129 -3.42 -8.63 4.56
N ALA A 130 -2.39 -8.47 5.39
CA ALA A 130 -2.05 -7.17 5.96
C ALA A 130 -1.68 -6.14 4.88
N GLN A 131 -0.81 -6.50 3.95
CA GLN A 131 -0.26 -5.57 2.96
C GLN A 131 -1.32 -5.14 1.92
N ARG A 132 -2.23 -6.04 1.49
CA ARG A 132 -3.34 -5.70 0.59
C ARG A 132 -4.31 -4.71 1.24
N ARG A 133 -4.63 -4.93 2.51
CA ARG A 133 -5.48 -4.05 3.31
C ARG A 133 -4.82 -2.68 3.51
N GLU A 134 -3.56 -2.65 3.92
CA GLU A 134 -2.77 -1.41 4.08
C GLU A 134 -2.67 -0.62 2.77
N ILE A 135 -2.58 -1.27 1.61
CA ILE A 135 -2.64 -0.59 0.32
C ILE A 135 -3.99 0.13 0.13
N ALA A 136 -5.10 -0.54 0.41
CA ALA A 136 -6.43 0.05 0.25
C ALA A 136 -6.69 1.19 1.25
N GLU A 137 -6.20 1.05 2.49
CA GLU A 137 -6.24 2.08 3.52
C GLU A 137 -5.37 3.29 3.16
N MET A 138 -4.12 3.08 2.74
CA MET A 138 -3.24 4.16 2.27
C MET A 138 -3.85 4.93 1.11
N ARG A 139 -4.51 4.25 0.18
CA ARG A 139 -5.19 4.89 -0.96
C ARG A 139 -6.39 5.73 -0.52
N TYR A 140 -7.14 5.26 0.46
CA TYR A 140 -8.20 6.04 1.10
C TYR A 140 -7.63 7.28 1.79
N LEU A 141 -6.65 7.10 2.67
CA LEU A 141 -6.03 8.18 3.45
C LEU A 141 -5.34 9.22 2.57
N ILE A 142 -4.72 8.82 1.45
CA ILE A 142 -4.17 9.78 0.48
C ILE A 142 -5.28 10.69 -0.03
N ALA A 143 -6.41 10.12 -0.47
CA ALA A 143 -7.52 10.90 -1.01
C ALA A 143 -8.19 11.78 0.05
N ASP A 144 -8.39 11.23 1.25
CA ASP A 144 -9.01 11.95 2.37
C ASP A 144 -8.15 13.15 2.82
N ILE A 145 -6.84 12.96 2.95
CA ILE A 145 -5.90 14.03 3.30
C ILE A 145 -5.76 15.05 2.16
N ASP A 146 -5.70 14.60 0.90
CA ASP A 146 -5.65 15.50 -0.26
C ASP A 146 -6.94 16.35 -0.38
N ALA A 147 -8.08 15.86 0.13
CA ALA A 147 -9.33 16.60 0.26
C ALA A 147 -9.38 17.58 1.46
N GLY A 148 -8.34 17.60 2.29
CA GLY A 148 -8.19 18.52 3.42
C GLY A 148 -8.61 17.94 4.79
N ASN A 149 -8.98 16.66 4.86
CA ASN A 149 -9.39 16.01 6.10
C ASN A 149 -8.17 15.52 6.89
N LEU A 150 -7.50 16.45 7.58
CA LEU A 150 -6.35 16.13 8.42
C LEU A 150 -6.76 15.82 9.87
N VAL A 151 -6.62 14.57 10.28
CA VAL A 151 -6.76 14.13 11.69
C VAL A 151 -5.40 14.18 12.39
N ARG A 152 -5.34 14.82 13.57
CA ARG A 152 -4.08 14.97 14.35
C ARG A 152 -3.96 14.00 15.52
N ASP A 153 -5.09 13.57 16.06
CA ASP A 153 -5.16 12.67 17.21
C ASP A 153 -6.17 11.56 16.91
N ILE A 154 -5.78 10.32 17.14
CA ILE A 154 -6.68 9.16 17.01
C ILE A 154 -7.28 8.88 18.39
N ALA A 155 -8.61 9.02 18.49
CA ALA A 155 -9.34 8.71 19.72
C ALA A 155 -9.15 7.23 20.11
N GLY A 156 -9.05 6.95 21.41
CA GLY A 156 -9.14 5.57 21.91
C GLY A 156 -7.85 4.75 21.93
N THR A 157 -6.67 5.37 22.01
CA THR A 157 -5.41 4.64 22.33
C THR A 157 -5.12 4.74 23.84
N PRO A 158 -5.66 3.84 24.70
CA PRO A 158 -5.37 3.89 26.13
C PRO A 158 -3.90 3.61 26.41
N PRO A 159 -3.31 4.20 27.48
CA PRO A 159 -1.95 3.88 27.89
C PRO A 159 -1.82 2.39 28.27
N PRO A 160 -0.61 1.81 28.19
CA PRO A 160 -0.39 0.46 28.68
C PRO A 160 -0.69 0.38 30.18
N GLU A 161 -1.44 -0.64 30.58
CA GLU A 161 -1.80 -0.90 31.98
C GLU A 161 -1.06 -2.14 32.50
N ALA A 162 -0.76 -2.16 33.80
CA ALA A 162 -0.24 -3.34 34.46
C ALA A 162 -1.37 -4.38 34.62
N GLY A 163 -1.09 -5.63 34.25
CA GLY A 163 -2.08 -6.72 34.32
C GLY A 163 -1.44 -8.10 34.20
N SER A 164 -2.27 -9.11 34.28
CA SER A 164 -1.92 -10.52 34.12
C SER A 164 -2.03 -10.97 32.66
N VAL A 165 -1.54 -12.18 32.38
CA VAL A 165 -1.76 -12.83 31.07
C VAL A 165 -3.25 -13.02 30.79
N ALA A 166 -4.06 -13.30 31.81
CA ALA A 166 -5.51 -13.43 31.65
C ALA A 166 -6.15 -12.12 31.20
N ASP A 167 -5.71 -10.98 31.76
CA ASP A 167 -6.16 -9.65 31.35
C ASP A 167 -5.78 -9.33 29.91
N ALA A 168 -4.60 -9.77 29.48
CA ALA A 168 -4.15 -9.61 28.09
C ALA A 168 -4.99 -10.44 27.09
N ILE A 169 -5.37 -11.66 27.46
CA ILE A 169 -6.22 -12.53 26.63
C ILE A 169 -7.65 -12.01 26.55
N ALA A 170 -8.18 -11.48 27.66
CA ALA A 170 -9.55 -10.97 27.72
C ALA A 170 -9.75 -9.61 27.01
N ARG A 171 -8.66 -8.92 26.66
CA ARG A 171 -8.70 -7.56 26.13
C ARG A 171 -8.65 -7.54 24.61
N VAL A 172 -9.75 -7.09 24.01
CA VAL A 172 -9.77 -6.73 22.58
C VAL A 172 -9.25 -5.30 22.43
N ARG A 173 -8.27 -5.11 21.53
CA ARG A 173 -7.79 -3.78 21.16
C ARG A 173 -8.61 -3.27 19.97
N VAL A 174 -9.64 -2.46 20.26
CA VAL A 174 -10.53 -1.92 19.21
C VAL A 174 -9.76 -1.20 18.09
N PRO A 175 -8.72 -0.37 18.38
CA PRO A 175 -7.94 0.29 17.31
C PRO A 175 -7.08 -0.65 16.45
N THR A 176 -7.08 -1.96 16.73
CA THR A 176 -6.43 -2.97 15.88
C THR A 176 -7.44 -3.88 15.19
N LEU A 177 -8.75 -3.65 15.38
CA LEU A 177 -9.79 -4.36 14.66
C LEU A 177 -9.93 -3.78 13.27
N ASP A 178 -10.22 -4.64 12.30
CA ASP A 178 -10.28 -4.27 10.89
C ASP A 178 -11.23 -5.23 10.16
N LEU A 179 -11.66 -4.86 8.96
CA LEU A 179 -12.45 -5.76 8.11
C LEU A 179 -11.53 -6.79 7.46
N GLU A 180 -11.90 -8.05 7.59
CA GLU A 180 -11.14 -9.18 7.07
C GLU A 180 -11.73 -9.68 5.74
N PRO A 181 -10.88 -10.21 4.83
CA PRO A 181 -11.38 -10.87 3.62
C PRO A 181 -12.33 -12.02 3.98
N LEU A 182 -13.52 -11.98 3.40
CA LEU A 182 -14.63 -12.87 3.70
C LEU A 182 -15.01 -13.65 2.46
N GLY A 183 -14.65 -14.94 2.42
CA GLY A 183 -15.08 -15.87 1.38
C GLY A 183 -16.61 -16.06 1.36
N ARG A 184 -17.16 -16.36 0.18
CA ARG A 184 -18.62 -16.50 -0.04
C ARG A 184 -19.26 -17.56 0.87
N ASP A 185 -18.58 -18.68 1.13
CA ASP A 185 -19.10 -19.75 1.99
C ASP A 185 -19.27 -19.30 3.45
N ALA A 186 -18.34 -18.48 3.95
CA ALA A 186 -18.40 -17.93 5.28
C ALA A 186 -19.47 -16.82 5.38
N ALA A 187 -19.60 -15.96 4.35
CA ALA A 187 -20.68 -14.97 4.25
C ALA A 187 -22.07 -15.64 4.27
N GLY A 188 -22.21 -16.77 3.56
CA GLY A 188 -23.44 -17.56 3.48
C GLY A 188 -23.95 -18.14 4.80
N ARG A 189 -23.17 -18.03 5.89
CA ARG A 189 -23.61 -18.42 7.25
C ARG A 189 -24.61 -17.42 7.86
N VAL A 190 -24.56 -16.17 7.41
CA VAL A 190 -25.39 -15.08 7.97
C VAL A 190 -26.16 -14.31 6.91
N LEU A 191 -25.73 -14.38 5.65
CA LEU A 191 -26.35 -13.72 4.51
C LEU A 191 -26.97 -14.77 3.58
N PRO A 192 -28.18 -14.53 3.03
CA PRO A 192 -28.74 -15.43 2.04
C PRO A 192 -27.84 -15.55 0.81
N GLN A 193 -27.92 -16.69 0.11
CA GLN A 193 -27.07 -16.99 -1.04
C GLN A 193 -27.60 -16.44 -2.38
N ASP A 194 -28.54 -15.50 -2.36
CA ASP A 194 -28.99 -14.78 -3.54
C ASP A 194 -27.95 -13.75 -4.01
N GLY A 195 -28.20 -13.12 -5.17
CA GLY A 195 -27.29 -12.14 -5.77
C GLY A 195 -27.00 -10.96 -4.83
N GLY A 196 -26.24 -9.97 -5.31
CA GLY A 196 -25.95 -8.78 -4.52
C GLY A 196 -24.66 -8.11 -4.91
N CYS A 197 -24.19 -7.24 -4.04
CA CYS A 197 -22.98 -6.47 -4.25
C CYS A 197 -21.85 -6.96 -3.35
N ARG A 198 -20.62 -6.68 -3.76
CA ARG A 198 -19.42 -6.97 -3.00
C ARG A 198 -18.46 -5.80 -3.08
N PHE A 199 -17.76 -5.55 -1.98
CA PHE A 199 -16.66 -4.60 -1.93
C PHE A 199 -15.33 -5.35 -1.82
N ASN A 200 -14.46 -5.18 -2.80
CA ASN A 200 -13.12 -5.74 -2.82
C ASN A 200 -12.08 -4.64 -2.62
N THR A 201 -11.08 -4.86 -1.77
CA THR A 201 -9.97 -3.91 -1.57
C THR A 201 -9.01 -3.89 -2.77
N SER A 202 -8.92 -4.99 -3.52
CA SER A 202 -8.37 -5.01 -4.88
C SER A 202 -9.09 -6.06 -5.74
N PRO A 203 -9.03 -5.99 -7.08
CA PRO A 203 -9.86 -6.81 -7.97
C PRO A 203 -9.70 -8.32 -7.77
N GLU A 204 -8.51 -8.75 -7.36
CA GLU A 204 -8.15 -10.15 -7.17
C GLU A 204 -8.32 -10.69 -5.72
N THR A 205 -8.75 -9.85 -4.76
CA THR A 205 -8.92 -10.28 -3.37
C THR A 205 -10.30 -10.87 -3.12
N GLU A 206 -10.47 -11.60 -2.02
CA GLU A 206 -11.81 -11.82 -1.48
C GLU A 206 -12.43 -10.48 -1.02
N PRO A 207 -13.77 -10.35 -1.05
CA PRO A 207 -14.45 -9.15 -0.57
C PRO A 207 -14.34 -8.99 0.94
N VAL A 208 -14.37 -7.74 1.42
CA VAL A 208 -14.48 -7.44 2.86
C VAL A 208 -15.92 -7.12 3.28
N LEU A 209 -16.81 -6.91 2.31
CA LEU A 209 -18.25 -6.73 2.50
C LEU A 209 -19.00 -7.48 1.40
N TRP A 210 -20.03 -8.23 1.81
CA TRP A 210 -21.05 -8.79 0.94
C TRP A 210 -22.41 -8.17 1.26
N THR A 211 -23.27 -8.03 0.25
CA THR A 211 -24.67 -7.63 0.42
C THR A 211 -25.61 -8.60 -0.24
N SER A 212 -26.83 -8.60 0.25
CA SER A 212 -28.00 -9.24 -0.38
C SER A 212 -28.44 -8.49 -1.63
N GLY A 213 -29.25 -9.16 -2.46
CA GLY A 213 -29.69 -8.65 -3.76
C GLY A 213 -30.68 -7.50 -3.65
N ASP A 214 -31.44 -7.44 -2.57
CA ASP A 214 -32.35 -6.33 -2.26
C ASP A 214 -31.64 -5.16 -1.56
N GLY A 215 -30.37 -5.33 -1.19
CA GLY A 215 -29.57 -4.33 -0.48
C GLY A 215 -29.94 -4.15 0.98
N ALA A 216 -30.83 -4.96 1.55
CA ALA A 216 -31.34 -4.79 2.91
C ALA A 216 -30.44 -5.45 3.98
N GLN A 217 -29.57 -6.37 3.57
CA GLN A 217 -28.68 -7.13 4.44
C GLN A 217 -27.25 -7.14 3.92
N GLY A 218 -26.29 -7.23 4.83
CA GLY A 218 -24.86 -7.39 4.52
C GLY A 218 -24.13 -8.31 5.47
N ALA A 219 -22.90 -8.66 5.13
CA ALA A 219 -22.01 -9.46 5.95
C ALA A 219 -20.58 -8.97 5.86
N VAL A 220 -19.93 -8.88 7.03
CA VAL A 220 -18.51 -8.55 7.17
C VAL A 220 -17.86 -9.54 8.14
N MET A 221 -16.53 -9.58 8.16
CA MET A 221 -15.77 -10.35 9.13
C MET A 221 -14.82 -9.45 9.89
N VAL A 222 -14.82 -9.56 11.22
CA VAL A 222 -13.93 -8.81 12.12
C VAL A 222 -13.43 -9.77 13.19
N ASN A 223 -12.11 -9.85 13.38
CA ASN A 223 -11.47 -10.75 14.34
C ASN A 223 -11.98 -12.19 14.19
N ASN A 224 -11.95 -12.71 12.96
CA ASN A 224 -12.45 -14.04 12.58
C ASN A 224 -13.92 -14.31 12.99
N THR A 225 -14.73 -13.27 13.15
CA THR A 225 -16.15 -13.36 13.48
C THR A 225 -16.98 -12.77 12.35
N VAL A 226 -17.85 -13.59 11.74
CA VAL A 226 -18.76 -13.14 10.68
C VAL A 226 -19.97 -12.46 11.32
N ILE A 227 -20.22 -11.21 10.94
CA ILE A 227 -21.26 -10.35 11.51
C ILE A 227 -22.32 -10.08 10.44
N ALA A 228 -23.57 -10.38 10.77
CA ALA A 228 -24.73 -10.00 9.96
C ALA A 228 -25.02 -8.52 10.15
N LEU A 229 -25.22 -7.80 9.06
CA LEU A 229 -25.57 -6.38 9.06
C LEU A 229 -26.96 -6.19 8.44
N SER A 230 -27.71 -5.24 8.97
CA SER A 230 -28.93 -4.73 8.32
C SER A 230 -28.61 -3.37 7.69
N GLY A 231 -29.09 -3.11 6.49
CA GLY A 231 -28.74 -1.90 5.77
C GLY A 231 -29.84 -1.33 4.91
N ASP A 232 -29.60 -0.09 4.49
CA ASP A 232 -30.39 0.66 3.53
C ASP A 232 -29.47 1.68 2.85
N GLY A 233 -29.66 1.89 1.55
CA GLY A 233 -28.95 2.94 0.79
C GLY A 233 -27.41 2.89 0.88
N GLY A 234 -26.80 1.70 0.92
CA GLY A 234 -25.33 1.54 0.97
C GLY A 234 -24.71 1.71 2.36
N THR A 235 -25.54 1.87 3.40
CA THR A 235 -25.11 1.85 4.81
C THR A 235 -25.64 0.59 5.47
N PHE A 236 -24.78 -0.14 6.17
CA PHE A 236 -25.06 -1.41 6.83
C PHE A 236 -24.58 -1.35 8.28
N ALA A 237 -25.36 -1.84 9.23
CA ALA A 237 -25.02 -1.75 10.64
C ALA A 237 -25.48 -2.97 11.46
N ALA A 238 -24.78 -3.17 12.57
CA ALA A 238 -25.16 -4.03 13.68
C ALA A 238 -24.73 -3.35 14.99
N GLU A 239 -25.02 -3.95 16.14
CA GLU A 239 -24.59 -3.40 17.43
C GLU A 239 -23.06 -3.24 17.47
N GLY A 240 -22.59 -2.00 17.65
CA GLY A 240 -21.16 -1.70 17.76
C GLY A 240 -20.38 -1.69 16.44
N ILE A 241 -21.03 -1.81 15.28
CA ILE A 241 -20.37 -1.67 13.97
C ILE A 241 -21.28 -1.03 12.93
N SER A 242 -20.75 -0.10 12.14
CA SER A 242 -21.40 0.41 10.94
C SER A 242 -20.43 0.41 9.77
N VAL A 243 -20.94 0.17 8.57
CA VAL A 243 -20.19 0.10 7.33
C VAL A 243 -20.94 0.89 6.27
N ARG A 244 -20.25 1.79 5.59
CA ARG A 244 -20.82 2.65 4.55
C ARG A 244 -20.01 2.50 3.28
N VAL A 245 -20.70 2.22 2.18
CA VAL A 245 -20.10 2.20 0.84
C VAL A 245 -20.59 3.41 0.06
N SER A 246 -19.64 4.11 -0.57
CA SER A 246 -19.94 5.21 -1.49
C SER A 246 -19.20 5.00 -2.81
N GLU A 247 -19.93 5.04 -3.92
CA GLU A 247 -19.33 5.12 -5.25
C GLU A 247 -18.59 6.46 -5.40
N LEU A 248 -17.42 6.43 -6.04
CA LEU A 248 -16.57 7.61 -6.18
C LEU A 248 -17.01 8.53 -7.33
N GLY A 249 -17.79 8.02 -8.30
CA GLY A 249 -18.19 8.79 -9.47
C GLY A 249 -16.98 9.39 -10.20
N ASP A 250 -16.96 10.72 -10.35
CA ASP A 250 -15.89 11.46 -11.01
C ASP A 250 -14.55 11.46 -10.24
N GLU A 251 -14.56 11.14 -8.94
CA GLU A 251 -13.35 10.95 -8.14
C GLU A 251 -12.74 9.55 -8.30
N GLY A 252 -13.47 8.66 -8.96
CA GLY A 252 -13.05 7.30 -9.29
C GLY A 252 -12.11 7.30 -10.48
N ASP A 253 -11.18 6.35 -10.48
CA ASP A 253 -10.35 6.07 -11.64
C ASP A 253 -10.20 4.56 -11.82
N TRP A 254 -9.33 4.17 -12.74
CA TRP A 254 -9.04 2.76 -13.00
C TRP A 254 -8.43 2.02 -11.79
N ARG A 255 -8.00 2.71 -10.73
CA ARG A 255 -7.50 2.11 -9.49
C ARG A 255 -8.63 1.77 -8.52
N SER A 256 -9.73 2.51 -8.49
CA SER A 256 -10.88 2.29 -7.59
C SER A 256 -12.11 3.03 -8.07
N ASP A 257 -13.27 2.40 -7.93
CA ASP A 257 -14.59 2.98 -8.23
C ASP A 257 -15.44 3.26 -6.97
N ALA A 258 -15.02 2.80 -5.80
CA ALA A 258 -15.75 2.99 -4.55
C ALA A 258 -14.84 3.20 -3.33
N ALA A 259 -15.40 3.79 -2.29
CA ALA A 259 -14.84 3.85 -0.95
C ALA A 259 -15.75 3.10 0.04
N LEU A 260 -15.15 2.47 1.03
CA LEU A 260 -15.83 1.85 2.16
C LEU A 260 -15.26 2.43 3.45
N VAL A 261 -16.13 2.84 4.36
CA VAL A 261 -15.74 3.28 5.71
C VAL A 261 -16.45 2.40 6.73
N ALA A 262 -15.69 1.82 7.65
CA ALA A 262 -16.20 1.05 8.77
C ALA A 262 -15.92 1.79 10.09
N THR A 263 -16.95 1.90 10.92
CA THR A 263 -16.85 2.42 12.29
C THR A 263 -17.07 1.24 13.25
N ILE A 264 -16.10 0.96 14.13
CA ILE A 264 -16.14 -0.14 15.10
C ILE A 264 -16.07 0.43 16.53
N GLY A 265 -17.01 0.04 17.38
CA GLY A 265 -17.13 0.58 18.73
C GLY A 265 -17.59 2.05 18.72
N PRO A 266 -17.20 2.86 19.72
CA PRO A 266 -17.73 4.21 19.88
C PRO A 266 -17.28 5.16 18.77
N ASP A 267 -15.98 5.18 18.42
CA ASP A 267 -15.42 6.22 17.54
C ASP A 267 -14.23 5.75 16.68
N PHE A 268 -13.94 4.45 16.56
CA PHE A 268 -12.81 3.99 15.73
C PHE A 268 -13.27 3.79 14.28
N GLU A 269 -12.71 4.59 13.37
CA GLU A 269 -13.01 4.52 11.94
C GLU A 269 -11.82 4.06 11.12
N VAL A 270 -12.09 3.19 10.15
CA VAL A 270 -11.13 2.75 9.14
C VAL A 270 -11.78 2.84 7.76
N GLY A 271 -11.02 3.32 6.76
CA GLY A 271 -11.52 3.52 5.40
C GLY A 271 -10.64 2.84 4.35
N TYR A 272 -11.26 2.43 3.25
CA TYR A 272 -10.60 1.74 2.13
C TYR A 272 -11.11 2.31 0.80
N ARG A 273 -10.21 2.47 -0.17
CA ARG A 273 -10.60 2.62 -1.59
C ARG A 273 -10.46 1.28 -2.29
N GLY A 274 -11.47 0.91 -3.06
CA GLY A 274 -11.59 -0.42 -3.66
C GLY A 274 -12.59 -0.46 -4.81
N PHE A 275 -13.23 -1.62 -4.97
CA PHE A 275 -14.10 -1.93 -6.09
C PHE A 275 -15.47 -2.41 -5.61
N TRP A 276 -16.52 -1.73 -6.06
CA TRP A 276 -17.90 -2.09 -5.79
C TRP A 276 -18.53 -2.76 -6.99
N ARG A 277 -18.92 -4.04 -6.84
CA ARG A 277 -19.45 -4.85 -7.93
C ARG A 277 -20.76 -5.50 -7.52
N CYS A 278 -21.82 -5.24 -8.29
CA CYS A 278 -23.13 -5.86 -8.14
C CYS A 278 -23.40 -6.79 -9.32
N GLY A 279 -23.86 -8.01 -9.04
CA GLY A 279 -24.16 -9.02 -10.06
C GLY A 279 -23.84 -10.44 -9.63
#